data_AF-A0A4V2UUB6-F1
#
_entry.id   AF-A0A4V2UUB6-F1
#
_cell.length_a   1.000
_cell.length_b   1.000
_cell.length_c   1.000
_cell.angle_alpha   90.00
_cell.angle_beta   90.00
_cell.angle_gamma   90.00
#
_symmetry.space_group_name_H-M   'P 1'
#
loop_
_entity.id
_entity.type
_entity.pdbx_description
1 polymer ?
#
loop_
_entity_poly.entity_id
_entity_poly.type
_entity_poly.pdbx_seq_one_letter_code
_entity_poly.pdbx_strand_id
1 'polypeptide(L)'
;MPLGRLLKETGRQGGFNFSYNSEALPEDSLVSLSARNKTVEEVLDLVLSRPLEYLEAGNYIILRPRGHTLALTLEDISERGNTYLVSGVVTDPSTGTGLPDASVYERQLLLATLTDEKGRFLLRVRDRYKTVALTASKALYEDTTMFIQLQGVVVLPGKKQGRKPGKWFSGQDENGDVERTGLGMFLLSSRQRVQSLNLREFFTESPVQASLTPGLSSQGRMSAQVVNRVSINLIGGYTAGVDGMEMAGVFNMNKKSVEHVQLAGAFNIVGGSVRGLQAAGAHNTVLGSVKGVQIGGAVNITRGIVEGVQLAGAVNYAGQLKGVQVGIVNIADSSAGYSIGLVNIIRKSGFLRVSLFTNESLQANLAFKSGTSKIFAILQGGITPGPRKLYAYGAGFGKELLLKHGFSLQPELLFQEVYQGSSIYNNQLYRFNLGLHYRAAKKIHVFAGPSFNIWNSNQGSPVDGYGFIPSARRGSFGLNGHGLRGWIGWKAGISILRPL
;
A
#
# COMPACT_ATOMS: atom_id res chain seq x y z
N MET A 1 -40.98 -15.04 -23.87
CA MET A 1 -40.33 -13.77 -24.31
C MET A 1 -39.00 -13.62 -23.59
N PRO A 2 -38.03 -12.83 -24.08
CA PRO A 2 -36.81 -12.55 -23.33
C PRO A 2 -37.13 -11.87 -21.99
N LEU A 3 -36.40 -12.23 -20.93
CA LEU A 3 -36.57 -11.70 -19.59
C LEU A 3 -36.48 -10.16 -19.57
N GLY A 4 -35.53 -9.57 -20.29
CA GLY A 4 -35.40 -8.11 -20.38
C GLY A 4 -36.66 -7.44 -20.95
N ARG A 5 -37.37 -8.11 -21.87
CA ARG A 5 -38.65 -7.62 -22.42
C ARG A 5 -39.77 -7.71 -21.40
N LEU A 6 -39.83 -8.81 -20.63
CA LEU A 6 -40.80 -8.97 -19.55
C LEU A 6 -40.61 -7.87 -18.49
N LEU A 7 -39.37 -7.67 -18.01
CA LEU A 7 -39.05 -6.65 -17.00
C LEU A 7 -39.43 -5.24 -17.48
N LYS A 8 -39.13 -4.90 -18.74
CA LYS A 8 -39.49 -3.61 -19.32
C LYS A 8 -41.01 -3.40 -19.40
N GLU A 9 -41.76 -4.44 -19.75
CA GLU A 9 -43.22 -4.35 -19.86
C GLU A 9 -43.89 -4.28 -18.47
N THR A 10 -43.41 -5.06 -17.51
CA THR A 10 -43.86 -5.00 -16.10
C THR A 10 -43.57 -3.63 -15.50
N GLY A 11 -42.37 -3.08 -15.71
CA GLY A 11 -42.01 -1.73 -15.26
C GLY A 11 -42.89 -0.65 -15.88
N ARG A 12 -43.19 -0.77 -17.18
CA ARG A 12 -44.11 0.14 -17.89
C ARG A 12 -45.53 0.12 -17.31
N GLN A 13 -46.05 -1.05 -16.96
CA GLN A 13 -47.38 -1.20 -16.35
C GLN A 13 -47.42 -0.67 -14.91
N GLY A 14 -46.32 -0.83 -14.16
CA GLY A 14 -46.21 -0.42 -12.76
C GLY A 14 -45.70 1.01 -12.53
N GLY A 15 -45.22 1.71 -13.56
CA GLY A 15 -44.72 3.08 -13.44
C GLY A 15 -43.30 3.20 -12.82
N PHE A 16 -42.49 2.14 -12.89
CA PHE A 16 -41.13 2.09 -12.34
C PHE A 16 -40.16 1.38 -13.30
N ASN A 17 -38.86 1.48 -13.05
CA ASN A 17 -37.82 0.79 -13.82
C ASN A 17 -37.13 -0.28 -12.98
N PHE A 18 -36.67 -1.36 -13.61
CA PHE A 18 -35.81 -2.33 -12.93
C PHE A 18 -34.34 -1.93 -13.03
N SER A 19 -33.58 -2.16 -11.96
CA SER A 19 -32.12 -2.06 -11.94
C SER A 19 -31.54 -3.39 -11.48
N TYR A 20 -30.71 -4.02 -12.32
CA TYR A 20 -30.14 -5.33 -12.03
C TYR A 20 -28.79 -5.50 -12.73
N ASN A 21 -28.00 -6.47 -12.27
CA ASN A 21 -26.79 -6.88 -12.97
C ASN A 21 -27.15 -7.91 -14.06
N SER A 22 -26.86 -7.58 -15.33
CA SER A 22 -27.12 -8.44 -16.49
C SER A 22 -26.32 -9.76 -16.48
N GLU A 23 -25.21 -9.83 -15.74
CA GLU A 23 -24.48 -11.09 -15.52
C GLU A 23 -25.22 -12.02 -14.55
N ALA A 24 -25.94 -11.45 -13.58
CA ALA A 24 -26.70 -12.22 -12.60
C ALA A 24 -28.09 -12.63 -13.12
N LEU A 25 -28.68 -11.82 -14.00
CA LEU A 25 -29.97 -12.03 -14.66
C LEU A 25 -29.82 -11.76 -16.17
N PRO A 26 -29.48 -12.78 -16.99
CA PRO A 26 -29.29 -12.60 -18.43
C PRO A 26 -30.60 -12.21 -19.12
N GLU A 27 -30.60 -11.09 -19.84
CA GLU A 27 -31.80 -10.50 -20.44
C GLU A 27 -32.42 -11.35 -21.55
N ASP A 28 -31.59 -12.19 -22.18
CA ASP A 28 -31.94 -13.12 -23.24
C ASP A 28 -32.56 -14.43 -22.74
N SER A 29 -32.57 -14.65 -21.41
CA SER A 29 -33.24 -15.79 -20.79
C SER A 29 -34.71 -15.84 -21.21
N LEU A 30 -35.12 -16.95 -21.84
CA LEU A 30 -36.49 -17.14 -22.30
C LEU A 30 -37.39 -17.51 -21.13
N VAL A 31 -38.42 -16.69 -20.93
CA VAL A 31 -39.41 -16.88 -19.87
C VAL A 31 -40.83 -16.99 -20.45
N SER A 32 -41.65 -17.83 -19.83
CA SER A 32 -43.06 -18.02 -20.16
C SER A 32 -43.89 -17.77 -18.91
N LEU A 33 -44.84 -16.82 -18.98
CA LEU A 33 -45.69 -16.47 -17.85
C LEU A 33 -47.08 -16.11 -18.35
N SER A 34 -48.10 -16.58 -17.64
CA SER A 34 -49.46 -16.06 -17.70
C SER A 34 -49.91 -15.73 -16.28
N ALA A 35 -50.01 -14.44 -15.97
CA ALA A 35 -50.41 -13.95 -14.66
C ALA A 35 -51.43 -12.82 -14.81
N ARG A 36 -52.46 -12.82 -13.97
CA ARG A 36 -53.46 -11.74 -13.86
C ARG A 36 -53.67 -11.42 -12.39
N ASN A 37 -53.82 -10.14 -12.06
CA ASN A 37 -54.08 -9.66 -10.70
C ASN A 37 -53.06 -10.15 -9.65
N LYS A 38 -51.77 -10.12 -10.01
CA LYS A 38 -50.64 -10.49 -9.14
C LYS A 38 -49.76 -9.28 -8.88
N THR A 39 -49.13 -9.27 -7.71
CA THR A 39 -48.09 -8.29 -7.39
C THR A 39 -46.85 -8.50 -8.25
N VAL A 40 -46.02 -7.46 -8.36
CA VAL A 40 -44.77 -7.51 -9.12
C VAL A 40 -43.82 -8.57 -8.53
N GLU A 41 -43.77 -8.68 -7.19
CA GLU A 41 -43.01 -9.72 -6.48
C GLU A 41 -43.45 -11.12 -6.90
N GLU A 42 -44.75 -11.42 -6.85
CA GLU A 42 -45.27 -12.72 -7.28
C GLU A 42 -45.01 -13.04 -8.75
N VAL A 43 -45.08 -12.03 -9.63
CA VAL A 43 -44.78 -12.17 -11.06
C VAL A 43 -43.32 -12.53 -11.29
N LEU A 44 -42.41 -11.92 -10.53
CA LEU A 44 -40.97 -12.16 -10.65
C LEU A 44 -40.59 -13.51 -10.04
N ASP A 45 -41.16 -13.88 -8.89
CA ASP A 45 -40.94 -15.19 -8.26
C ASP A 45 -41.44 -16.36 -9.12
N LEU A 46 -42.52 -16.16 -9.90
CA LEU A 46 -43.03 -17.18 -10.83
C LEU A 46 -42.13 -17.38 -12.06
N VAL A 47 -41.35 -16.36 -12.42
CA VAL A 47 -40.54 -16.36 -13.63
C VAL A 47 -39.08 -16.69 -13.36
N LEU A 48 -38.59 -16.29 -12.19
CA LEU A 48 -37.19 -16.35 -11.83
C LEU A 48 -36.98 -17.53 -10.90
N SER A 49 -36.26 -18.54 -11.39
CA SER A 49 -35.96 -19.77 -10.65
C SER A 49 -34.94 -19.58 -9.50
N ARG A 50 -34.62 -18.32 -9.16
CA ARG A 50 -33.63 -17.96 -8.14
C ARG A 50 -34.29 -16.99 -7.15
N PRO A 51 -34.08 -17.18 -5.83
CA PRO A 51 -34.58 -16.24 -4.84
C PRO A 51 -33.89 -14.89 -5.04
N LEU A 52 -34.69 -13.84 -5.24
CA LEU A 52 -34.21 -12.47 -5.38
C LEU A 52 -34.65 -11.63 -4.18
N GLU A 53 -33.84 -10.64 -3.84
CA GLU A 53 -34.21 -9.54 -2.97
C GLU A 53 -34.67 -8.37 -3.84
N TYR A 54 -35.82 -7.79 -3.47
CA TYR A 54 -36.44 -6.64 -4.14
C TYR A 54 -36.24 -5.40 -3.27
N LEU A 55 -35.46 -4.42 -3.74
CA LEU A 55 -35.25 -3.16 -3.02
C LEU A 55 -35.91 -2.00 -3.78
N GLU A 56 -36.83 -1.30 -3.11
CA GLU A 56 -37.49 -0.11 -3.65
C GLU A 56 -36.66 1.14 -3.39
N ALA A 57 -36.30 1.87 -4.45
CA ALA A 57 -35.52 3.09 -4.38
C ALA A 57 -36.07 4.14 -5.37
N GLY A 58 -36.99 4.98 -4.90
CA GLY A 58 -37.66 5.98 -5.75
C GLY A 58 -38.51 5.31 -6.83
N ASN A 59 -38.21 5.60 -8.10
CA ASN A 59 -38.89 4.98 -9.25
C ASN A 59 -38.18 3.72 -9.76
N TYR A 60 -37.31 3.11 -8.95
CA TYR A 60 -36.60 1.89 -9.31
C TYR A 60 -36.91 0.75 -8.35
N ILE A 61 -37.07 -0.45 -8.91
CA ILE A 61 -36.97 -1.72 -8.18
C ILE A 61 -35.62 -2.34 -8.52
N ILE A 62 -34.76 -2.48 -7.52
CA ILE A 62 -33.45 -3.10 -7.67
C ILE A 62 -33.59 -4.60 -7.42
N LEU A 63 -33.23 -5.43 -8.41
CA LEU A 63 -33.22 -6.89 -8.29
C LEU A 63 -31.82 -7.35 -7.93
N ARG A 64 -31.69 -8.08 -6.82
CA ARG A 64 -30.42 -8.65 -6.38
C ARG A 64 -30.59 -10.13 -6.03
N PRO A 65 -29.64 -11.03 -6.38
CA PRO A 65 -29.64 -12.39 -5.85
C PRO A 65 -29.72 -12.40 -4.33
N ARG A 66 -30.70 -13.11 -3.77
CA ARG A 66 -30.82 -13.33 -2.33
C ARG A 66 -29.70 -14.26 -1.90
N GLY A 67 -28.98 -13.90 -0.84
CA GLY A 67 -27.91 -14.76 -0.31
C GLY A 67 -28.50 -16.06 0.26
N HIS A 68 -27.66 -17.07 0.45
CA HIS A 68 -28.11 -18.24 1.21
C HIS A 68 -28.48 -17.80 2.63
N THR A 69 -29.61 -18.27 3.16
CA THR A 69 -29.96 -18.03 4.57
C THR A 69 -29.27 -19.07 5.44
N LEU A 70 -28.90 -18.70 6.66
CA LEU A 70 -28.44 -19.66 7.68
C LEU A 70 -29.45 -19.67 8.84
N ALA A 71 -29.55 -20.80 9.53
CA ALA A 71 -30.29 -20.90 10.80
C ALA A 71 -29.29 -20.98 11.96
N LEU A 72 -29.60 -20.26 13.04
CA LEU A 72 -28.86 -20.29 14.31
C LEU A 72 -29.77 -20.87 15.40
N THR A 73 -29.43 -22.05 15.89
CA THR A 73 -30.22 -22.77 16.89
C THR A 73 -29.39 -22.98 18.16
N LEU A 74 -29.94 -22.66 19.34
CA LEU A 74 -29.29 -22.97 20.62
C LEU A 74 -29.53 -24.41 21.02
N GLU A 75 -28.50 -25.05 21.58
CA GLU A 75 -28.57 -26.39 22.15
C GLU A 75 -28.56 -26.34 23.69
N ASP A 76 -27.67 -25.55 24.30
CA ASP A 76 -27.56 -25.42 25.76
C ASP A 76 -27.07 -24.02 26.18
N ILE A 77 -27.52 -23.58 27.37
CA ILE A 77 -26.99 -22.42 28.08
C ILE A 77 -26.71 -22.87 29.52
N SER A 78 -25.46 -23.18 29.81
CA SER A 78 -25.05 -23.65 31.13
C SER A 78 -24.27 -22.58 31.88
N GLU A 79 -24.62 -22.36 33.15
CA GLU A 79 -23.88 -21.49 34.07
C GLU A 79 -22.67 -22.25 34.63
N ARG A 80 -21.49 -21.66 34.53
CA ARG A 80 -20.25 -22.14 35.16
C ARG A 80 -19.56 -21.00 35.88
N GLY A 81 -19.83 -20.88 37.17
CA GLY A 81 -19.33 -19.78 38.00
C GLY A 81 -19.75 -18.44 37.39
N ASN A 82 -18.81 -17.50 37.26
CA ASN A 82 -19.11 -16.15 36.74
C ASN A 82 -19.24 -16.07 35.19
N THR A 83 -19.52 -17.20 34.53
CA THR A 83 -19.64 -17.28 33.06
C THR A 83 -20.76 -18.21 32.61
N TYR A 84 -21.46 -17.81 31.55
CA TYR A 84 -22.38 -18.65 30.80
C TYR A 84 -21.66 -19.28 29.60
N LEU A 85 -21.87 -20.58 29.39
CA LEU A 85 -21.48 -21.31 28.19
C LEU A 85 -22.71 -21.44 27.30
N VAL A 86 -22.70 -20.74 26.17
CA VAL A 86 -23.77 -20.78 25.16
C VAL A 86 -23.31 -21.70 24.03
N SER A 87 -24.01 -22.81 23.83
CA SER A 87 -23.76 -23.74 22.72
C SER A 87 -24.94 -23.81 21.76
N GLY A 88 -24.66 -24.18 20.52
CA GLY A 88 -25.66 -24.31 19.49
C GLY A 88 -25.09 -24.80 18.18
N VAL A 89 -25.92 -24.80 17.14
CA VAL A 89 -25.56 -25.21 15.78
C VAL A 89 -25.98 -24.15 14.77
N VAL A 90 -25.16 -23.96 13.74
CA VAL A 90 -25.46 -23.16 12.55
C VAL A 90 -25.65 -24.10 11.37
N THR A 91 -26.79 -24.02 10.68
CA THR A 91 -27.15 -24.90 9.56
C THR A 91 -27.62 -24.11 8.35
N ASP A 92 -27.55 -24.73 7.16
CA ASP A 92 -28.27 -24.27 5.98
C ASP A 92 -29.71 -24.82 6.03
N PRO A 93 -30.75 -23.97 6.11
CA PRO A 93 -32.15 -24.42 6.18
C PRO A 93 -32.60 -25.21 4.95
N SER A 94 -31.97 -25.00 3.78
CA SER A 94 -32.37 -25.64 2.53
C SER A 94 -31.90 -27.09 2.45
N THR A 95 -30.75 -27.41 3.05
CA THR A 95 -30.17 -28.76 3.03
C THR A 95 -30.21 -29.46 4.40
N GLY A 96 -30.42 -28.71 5.48
CA GLY A 96 -30.31 -29.18 6.85
C GLY A 96 -28.87 -29.45 7.32
N THR A 97 -27.86 -29.17 6.49
CA THR A 97 -26.47 -29.48 6.81
C THR A 97 -25.85 -28.44 7.73
N GLY A 98 -25.06 -28.90 8.71
CA GLY A 98 -24.23 -28.02 9.54
C GLY A 98 -23.25 -27.21 8.71
N LEU A 99 -23.14 -25.92 9.00
CA LEU A 99 -22.26 -24.99 8.30
C LEU A 99 -20.92 -24.87 9.04
N PRO A 100 -19.83 -25.48 8.53
CA PRO A 100 -18.52 -25.36 9.17
C PRO A 100 -17.92 -23.97 9.00
N ASP A 101 -17.07 -23.56 9.93
CA ASP A 101 -16.39 -22.26 9.93
C ASP A 101 -17.33 -21.06 9.75
N ALA A 102 -18.57 -21.14 10.22
CA ALA A 102 -19.45 -19.99 10.39
C ALA A 102 -19.01 -19.21 11.64
N SER A 103 -19.01 -17.89 11.57
CA SER A 103 -18.67 -17.01 12.68
C SER A 103 -19.91 -16.75 13.54
N VAL A 104 -19.83 -17.09 14.82
CA VAL A 104 -20.88 -16.80 15.81
C VAL A 104 -20.35 -15.79 16.81
N TYR A 105 -20.99 -14.62 16.90
CA TYR A 105 -20.44 -13.45 17.59
C TYR A 105 -21.48 -12.56 18.29
N GLU A 106 -21.02 -11.83 19.31
CA GLU A 106 -21.77 -10.78 20.00
C GLU A 106 -21.07 -9.43 19.74
N ARG A 107 -21.84 -8.45 19.23
CA ARG A 107 -21.32 -7.19 18.66
C ARG A 107 -20.81 -6.20 19.71
N GLN A 108 -21.51 -6.06 20.83
CA GLN A 108 -21.20 -5.07 21.86
C GLN A 108 -20.04 -5.53 22.75
N LEU A 109 -19.95 -6.83 22.98
CA LEU A 109 -18.98 -7.47 23.84
C LEU A 109 -17.69 -7.88 23.09
N LEU A 110 -17.69 -7.78 21.76
CA LEU A 110 -16.57 -8.18 20.89
C LEU A 110 -16.13 -9.64 21.12
N LEU A 111 -17.10 -10.51 21.38
CA LEU A 111 -16.88 -11.95 21.57
C LEU A 111 -17.22 -12.70 20.29
N ALA A 112 -16.38 -13.67 19.90
CA ALA A 112 -16.66 -14.50 18.74
C ALA A 112 -16.03 -15.88 18.80
N THR A 113 -16.67 -16.83 18.12
CA THR A 113 -16.19 -18.20 17.91
C THR A 113 -16.49 -18.65 16.47
N LEU A 114 -15.89 -19.77 16.05
CA LEU A 114 -16.15 -20.43 14.77
C LEU A 114 -16.83 -21.77 15.03
N THR A 115 -17.74 -22.16 14.13
CA THR A 115 -18.36 -23.49 14.16
C THR A 115 -17.40 -24.60 13.72
N ASP A 116 -17.63 -25.81 14.22
CA ASP A 116 -16.90 -27.03 13.82
C ASP A 116 -17.42 -27.64 12.50
N GLU A 117 -16.88 -28.81 12.10
CA GLU A 117 -17.28 -29.52 10.86
C GLU A 117 -18.78 -29.85 10.78
N LYS A 118 -19.46 -29.96 11.92
CA LYS A 118 -20.90 -30.25 12.04
C LYS A 118 -21.72 -28.98 12.25
N GLY A 119 -21.11 -27.80 12.16
CA GLY A 119 -21.77 -26.51 12.38
C GLY A 119 -21.96 -26.14 13.85
N ARG A 120 -21.40 -26.89 14.81
CA ARG A 120 -21.60 -26.63 16.25
C ARG A 120 -20.65 -25.56 16.76
N PHE A 121 -21.12 -24.72 17.69
CA PHE A 121 -20.30 -23.69 18.33
C PHE A 121 -20.43 -23.72 19.85
N LEU A 122 -19.44 -23.11 20.50
CA LEU A 122 -19.43 -22.82 21.92
C LEU A 122 -18.90 -21.40 22.14
N LEU A 123 -19.68 -20.56 22.81
CA LEU A 123 -19.32 -19.18 23.13
C LEU A 123 -19.42 -18.96 24.65
N ARG A 124 -18.35 -18.43 25.24
CA ARG A 124 -18.30 -18.12 26.67
C ARG A 124 -18.61 -16.64 26.92
N VAL A 125 -19.68 -16.37 27.66
CA VAL A 125 -20.14 -15.02 28.02
C VAL A 125 -19.96 -14.82 29.53
N ARG A 126 -19.57 -13.62 30.00
CA ARG A 126 -19.49 -13.34 31.44
C ARG A 126 -20.89 -13.02 32.01
N ASP A 127 -21.15 -13.42 33.24
CA ASP A 127 -22.44 -13.29 33.95
C ASP A 127 -22.89 -11.83 34.25
N ARG A 128 -22.12 -10.83 33.82
CA ARG A 128 -22.51 -9.41 34.00
C ARG A 128 -23.55 -8.94 32.99
N TYR A 129 -23.92 -9.77 32.02
CA TYR A 129 -24.81 -9.42 30.92
C TYR A 129 -26.09 -10.25 31.02
N LYS A 130 -27.25 -9.58 31.06
CA LYS A 130 -28.56 -10.24 31.20
C LYS A 130 -29.16 -10.66 29.87
N THR A 131 -28.87 -9.92 28.80
CA THR A 131 -29.32 -10.19 27.44
C THR A 131 -28.14 -10.02 26.49
N VAL A 132 -27.96 -10.95 25.56
CA VAL A 132 -26.94 -10.87 24.51
C VAL A 132 -27.55 -11.12 23.14
N ALA A 133 -27.06 -10.38 22.13
CA ALA A 133 -27.51 -10.51 20.75
C ALA A 133 -26.50 -11.36 19.97
N LEU A 134 -26.78 -12.66 19.86
CA LEU A 134 -25.92 -13.60 19.19
C LEU A 134 -26.18 -13.55 17.67
N THR A 135 -25.15 -13.27 16.89
CA THR A 135 -25.25 -13.22 15.42
C THR A 135 -24.40 -14.32 14.79
N ALA A 136 -24.95 -15.05 13.85
CA ALA A 136 -24.22 -15.98 12.99
C ALA A 136 -24.01 -15.36 11.61
N SER A 137 -22.79 -15.48 11.08
CA SER A 137 -22.37 -14.92 9.80
C SER A 137 -21.43 -15.88 9.07
N LYS A 138 -21.61 -16.01 7.77
CA LYS A 138 -20.76 -16.81 6.90
C LYS A 138 -20.66 -16.15 5.54
N ALA A 139 -19.47 -16.18 4.93
CA ALA A 139 -19.29 -15.62 3.59
C ALA A 139 -20.32 -16.21 2.60
N LEU A 140 -20.98 -15.32 1.83
CA LEU A 140 -22.07 -15.63 0.89
C LEU A 140 -23.44 -15.99 1.52
N TYR A 141 -23.57 -15.93 2.85
CA TYR A 141 -24.82 -16.10 3.57
C TYR A 141 -25.28 -14.78 4.20
N GLU A 142 -26.59 -14.66 4.43
CA GLU A 142 -27.18 -13.55 5.19
C GLU A 142 -26.98 -13.72 6.70
N ASP A 143 -26.49 -12.67 7.36
CA ASP A 143 -26.33 -12.64 8.82
C ASP A 143 -27.67 -12.85 9.56
N THR A 144 -27.71 -13.78 10.50
CA THR A 144 -28.87 -14.05 11.36
C THR A 144 -28.56 -13.69 12.81
N THR A 145 -29.41 -12.88 13.43
CA THR A 145 -29.26 -12.46 14.84
C THR A 145 -30.39 -13.01 15.70
N MET A 146 -30.04 -13.50 16.89
CA MET A 146 -30.95 -14.00 17.90
C MET A 146 -30.67 -13.32 19.24
N PHE A 147 -31.71 -12.82 19.90
CA PHE A 147 -31.62 -12.25 21.23
C PHE A 147 -31.86 -13.33 22.27
N ILE A 148 -30.90 -13.50 23.18
CA ILE A 148 -30.98 -14.50 24.24
C ILE A 148 -30.87 -13.80 25.59
N GLN A 149 -31.73 -14.19 26.52
CA GLN A 149 -31.71 -13.69 27.88
C GLN A 149 -31.09 -14.78 28.75
N LEU A 150 -29.95 -14.46 29.38
CA LEU A 150 -29.14 -15.41 30.15
C LEU A 150 -29.80 -15.75 31.50
N GLN A 151 -30.76 -14.93 31.95
CA GLN A 151 -31.65 -15.20 33.09
C GLN A 151 -33.10 -15.20 32.62
N GLY A 152 -33.70 -16.39 32.47
CA GLY A 152 -35.11 -16.57 32.11
C GLY A 152 -35.38 -16.31 30.62
N VAL A 153 -35.84 -17.34 29.92
CA VAL A 153 -36.04 -17.33 28.47
C VAL A 153 -37.27 -16.50 28.10
N VAL A 154 -37.07 -15.34 27.48
CA VAL A 154 -38.02 -14.77 26.52
C VAL A 154 -37.24 -14.30 25.29
N VAL A 155 -37.46 -14.97 24.16
CA VAL A 155 -36.92 -14.59 22.85
C VAL A 155 -37.84 -13.52 22.27
N LEU A 156 -37.31 -12.31 22.05
CA LEU A 156 -38.01 -11.28 21.28
C LEU A 156 -37.36 -11.13 19.89
N PRO A 157 -38.12 -11.25 18.79
CA PRO A 157 -37.64 -10.93 17.45
C PRO A 157 -37.46 -9.41 17.30
N GLY A 158 -36.25 -8.95 16.95
CA GLY A 158 -35.95 -7.54 16.72
C GLY A 158 -35.36 -7.29 15.33
N LYS A 159 -35.92 -6.33 14.59
CA LYS A 159 -35.36 -5.86 13.31
C LYS A 159 -34.07 -5.05 13.53
N LYS A 160 -33.11 -5.18 12.61
CA LYS A 160 -31.84 -4.45 12.58
C LYS A 160 -32.08 -2.94 12.72
N GLN A 161 -31.60 -2.33 13.81
CA GLN A 161 -31.39 -0.88 13.83
C GLN A 161 -30.15 -0.58 12.98
N GLY A 162 -30.40 -0.04 11.79
CA GLY A 162 -29.36 0.40 10.86
C GLY A 162 -28.56 1.56 11.46
N ARG A 163 -27.45 1.27 12.12
CA ARG A 163 -26.47 2.29 12.50
C ARG A 163 -25.80 2.75 11.21
N LYS A 164 -25.92 4.05 10.88
CA LYS A 164 -25.28 4.61 9.69
C LYS A 164 -23.78 4.26 9.72
N PRO A 165 -23.22 3.72 8.63
CA PRO A 165 -21.80 3.42 8.58
C PRO A 165 -21.00 4.69 8.88
N GLY A 166 -20.15 4.65 9.91
CA GLY A 166 -19.16 5.70 10.19
C GLY A 166 -18.21 5.93 9.02
N LYS A 167 -17.40 6.98 9.10
CA LYS A 167 -16.44 7.44 8.06
C LYS A 167 -15.55 6.33 7.49
N TRP A 168 -15.24 5.32 8.30
CA TRP A 168 -14.42 4.15 7.96
C TRP A 168 -15.14 3.09 7.11
N PHE A 169 -16.46 3.21 6.97
CA PHE A 169 -17.36 2.18 6.46
C PHE A 169 -18.19 2.66 5.25
N SER A 170 -18.00 3.92 4.82
CA SER A 170 -18.56 4.46 3.59
C SER A 170 -17.53 4.41 2.46
N GLY A 171 -17.60 3.39 1.61
CA GLY A 171 -16.80 3.33 0.39
C GLY A 171 -16.42 1.91 -0.01
N GLN A 172 -16.98 1.49 -1.15
CA GLN A 172 -16.26 0.59 -2.06
C GLN A 172 -14.91 1.25 -2.40
N ASP A 173 -13.84 0.46 -2.57
CA ASP A 173 -12.51 0.86 -3.06
C ASP A 173 -11.42 1.30 -2.06
N GLU A 174 -11.18 0.50 -1.02
CA GLU A 174 -9.81 0.33 -0.47
C GLU A 174 -9.43 -1.16 -0.53
N ASN A 175 -9.12 -1.63 -1.75
CA ASN A 175 -8.99 -3.04 -2.16
C ASN A 175 -7.61 -3.67 -1.85
N GLY A 176 -7.08 -3.43 -0.65
CA GLY A 176 -5.85 -4.08 -0.20
C GLY A 176 -6.11 -5.19 0.81
N ASP A 177 -6.25 -6.43 0.36
CA ASP A 177 -6.35 -7.58 1.27
C ASP A 177 -4.98 -7.90 1.88
N VAL A 178 -4.73 -7.36 3.08
CA VAL A 178 -3.48 -7.64 3.82
C VAL A 178 -3.31 -9.13 4.09
N GLU A 179 -4.41 -9.86 4.27
CA GLU A 179 -4.44 -11.31 4.49
C GLU A 179 -3.91 -12.14 3.32
N ARG A 180 -3.89 -11.56 2.10
CA ARG A 180 -3.38 -12.20 0.87
C ARG A 180 -1.91 -11.88 0.59
N THR A 181 -1.30 -10.98 1.36
CA THR A 181 0.14 -10.71 1.25
C THR A 181 0.95 -11.87 1.81
N GLY A 182 2.21 -12.04 1.38
CA GLY A 182 3.08 -13.10 1.91
C GLY A 182 3.24 -13.08 3.44
N LEU A 183 3.40 -11.87 4.01
CA LEU A 183 3.45 -11.68 5.47
C LEU A 183 2.09 -11.92 6.13
N GLY A 184 0.99 -11.53 5.48
CA GLY A 184 -0.37 -11.86 5.94
C GLY A 184 -0.61 -13.37 6.02
N MET A 185 -0.21 -14.11 4.99
CA MET A 185 -0.34 -15.56 4.96
C MET A 185 0.57 -16.28 5.96
N PHE A 186 1.74 -15.71 6.27
CA PHE A 186 2.69 -16.28 7.24
C PHE A 186 2.28 -16.01 8.70
N LEU A 187 1.79 -14.81 9.00
CA LEU A 187 1.53 -14.36 10.39
C LEU A 187 0.10 -14.64 10.85
N LEU A 188 -0.86 -14.75 9.93
CA LEU A 188 -2.26 -14.97 10.27
C LEU A 188 -2.64 -16.44 10.08
N SER A 189 -3.26 -17.02 11.11
CA SER A 189 -3.84 -18.35 11.02
C SER A 189 -5.00 -18.42 10.02
N SER A 190 -5.27 -19.60 9.46
CA SER A 190 -6.45 -19.82 8.59
C SER A 190 -7.76 -19.46 9.29
N ARG A 191 -7.89 -19.76 10.59
CA ARG A 191 -9.08 -19.38 11.38
C ARG A 191 -9.29 -17.87 11.45
N GLN A 192 -8.23 -17.08 11.63
CA GLN A 192 -8.33 -15.61 11.64
C GLN A 192 -8.74 -15.07 10.27
N ARG A 193 -8.19 -15.64 9.20
CA ARG A 193 -8.54 -15.24 7.83
C ARG A 193 -9.99 -15.59 7.49
N VAL A 194 -10.46 -16.78 7.86
CA VAL A 194 -11.86 -17.18 7.65
C VAL A 194 -12.83 -16.33 8.48
N GLN A 195 -12.53 -16.08 9.76
CA GLN A 195 -13.29 -15.14 10.59
C GLN A 195 -13.37 -13.75 9.94
N SER A 196 -12.24 -13.26 9.43
CA SER A 196 -12.15 -11.96 8.76
C SER A 196 -13.01 -11.87 7.50
N LEU A 197 -13.08 -12.97 6.74
CA LEU A 197 -13.89 -13.10 5.52
C LEU A 197 -15.38 -13.19 5.82
N ASN A 198 -15.77 -13.95 6.85
CA ASN A 198 -17.17 -14.05 7.27
C ASN A 198 -17.70 -12.68 7.72
N LEU A 199 -16.90 -11.95 8.50
CA LEU A 199 -17.29 -10.67 9.06
C LEU A 199 -16.94 -9.46 8.18
N ARG A 200 -16.90 -9.64 6.85
CA ARG A 200 -16.50 -8.57 5.91
C ARG A 200 -17.43 -7.35 5.91
N GLU A 201 -18.67 -7.51 6.36
CA GLU A 201 -19.68 -6.45 6.43
C GLU A 201 -19.78 -5.83 7.84
N PHE A 202 -19.13 -6.43 8.84
CA PHE A 202 -19.16 -5.95 10.22
C PHE A 202 -17.87 -5.22 10.55
N PHE A 203 -18.00 -3.95 10.93
CA PHE A 203 -16.91 -3.20 11.54
C PHE A 203 -17.44 -2.28 12.64
N THR A 204 -16.58 -2.00 13.62
CA THR A 204 -16.91 -1.15 14.76
C THR A 204 -15.69 -0.36 15.22
N GLU A 205 -15.90 0.59 16.13
CA GLU A 205 -14.84 1.40 16.72
C GLU A 205 -14.64 1.03 18.20
N SER A 206 -13.40 1.14 18.67
CA SER A 206 -13.02 1.00 20.08
C SER A 206 -12.01 2.10 20.45
N PRO A 207 -12.04 2.65 21.68
CA PRO A 207 -11.06 3.63 22.09
C PRO A 207 -9.65 3.05 22.21
N VAL A 208 -9.50 1.83 22.72
CA VAL A 208 -8.19 1.23 23.02
C VAL A 208 -8.15 -0.25 22.66
N GLN A 209 -6.98 -0.71 22.21
CA GLN A 209 -6.60 -2.10 22.10
C GLN A 209 -5.23 -2.34 22.74
N ALA A 210 -5.11 -3.47 23.44
CA ALA A 210 -3.84 -4.12 23.68
C ALA A 210 -3.79 -5.52 23.03
N SER A 211 -2.68 -5.89 22.40
CA SER A 211 -2.41 -7.26 21.94
C SER A 211 -1.01 -7.76 22.29
N LEU A 212 -0.89 -9.08 22.42
CA LEU A 212 0.41 -9.77 22.44
C LEU A 212 0.80 -10.14 21.01
N THR A 213 -0.03 -10.96 20.36
CA THR A 213 0.10 -11.41 18.97
C THR A 213 -1.27 -11.34 18.29
N PRO A 214 -1.34 -11.47 16.94
CA PRO A 214 -2.63 -11.61 16.27
C PRO A 214 -3.46 -12.72 16.91
N GLY A 215 -4.70 -12.41 17.32
CA GLY A 215 -5.63 -13.35 17.95
C GLY A 215 -5.52 -13.46 19.48
N LEU A 216 -4.41 -13.00 20.07
CA LEU A 216 -4.26 -12.80 21.51
C LEU A 216 -4.29 -11.30 21.83
N SER A 217 -5.49 -10.73 21.79
CA SER A 217 -5.75 -9.32 22.07
C SER A 217 -6.94 -9.15 23.01
N SER A 218 -7.07 -7.94 23.57
CA SER A 218 -8.26 -7.48 24.31
C SER A 218 -9.58 -7.65 23.55
N GLN A 219 -9.52 -7.81 22.23
CA GLN A 219 -10.67 -7.94 21.32
C GLN A 219 -10.73 -9.34 20.67
N GLY A 220 -9.84 -10.24 21.07
CA GLY A 220 -9.77 -11.63 20.63
C GLY A 220 -9.81 -11.79 19.11
N ARG A 221 -10.78 -12.56 18.64
CA ARG A 221 -10.96 -12.90 17.21
C ARG A 221 -11.64 -11.81 16.39
N MET A 222 -12.14 -10.76 17.04
CA MET A 222 -12.84 -9.65 16.40
C MET A 222 -11.92 -8.47 16.07
N SER A 223 -10.64 -8.50 16.48
CA SER A 223 -9.74 -7.35 16.31
C SER A 223 -9.65 -6.87 14.85
N ALA A 224 -9.72 -7.80 13.89
CA ALA A 224 -9.73 -7.52 12.45
C ALA A 224 -10.94 -6.69 11.97
N GLN A 225 -11.97 -6.54 12.79
CA GLN A 225 -13.20 -5.78 12.52
C GLN A 225 -13.27 -4.49 13.37
N VAL A 226 -12.28 -4.23 14.22
CA VAL A 226 -12.29 -3.09 15.13
C VAL A 226 -11.29 -2.03 14.68
N VAL A 227 -11.77 -0.80 14.49
CA VAL A 227 -10.96 0.40 14.30
C VAL A 227 -10.66 0.99 15.68
N ASN A 228 -9.39 1.22 15.99
CA ASN A 228 -8.97 1.67 17.32
C ASN A 228 -8.48 3.12 17.30
N ARG A 229 -8.75 3.91 18.35
CA ARG A 229 -8.05 5.20 18.52
C ARG A 229 -6.62 5.01 19.02
N VAL A 230 -6.41 4.06 19.91
CA VAL A 230 -5.08 3.67 20.40
C VAL A 230 -4.92 2.15 20.33
N SER A 231 -3.83 1.69 19.70
CA SER A 231 -3.52 0.26 19.54
C SER A 231 -2.08 0.00 20.00
N ILE A 232 -1.92 -0.81 21.05
CA ILE A 232 -0.60 -1.16 21.62
C ILE A 232 -0.38 -2.65 21.48
N ASN A 233 0.65 -3.04 20.72
CA ASN A 233 0.88 -4.43 20.35
C ASN A 233 2.29 -4.86 20.82
N LEU A 234 2.40 -5.80 21.76
CA LEU A 234 3.70 -6.16 22.33
C LEU A 234 4.61 -6.83 21.29
N ILE A 235 4.10 -7.81 20.55
CA ILE A 235 4.80 -8.42 19.41
C ILE A 235 4.12 -7.95 18.12
N GLY A 236 2.83 -8.26 17.97
CA GLY A 236 2.11 -8.07 16.72
C GLY A 236 0.64 -7.71 16.88
N GLY A 237 0.18 -6.71 16.12
CA GLY A 237 -1.22 -6.31 16.03
C GLY A 237 -1.86 -6.72 14.71
N TYR A 238 -3.13 -7.14 14.77
CA TYR A 238 -3.95 -7.32 13.57
C TYR A 238 -5.33 -6.69 13.81
N THR A 239 -5.59 -5.54 13.18
CA THR A 239 -6.78 -4.71 13.43
C THR A 239 -7.52 -4.33 12.15
N ALA A 240 -8.74 -3.81 12.24
CA ALA A 240 -9.38 -3.24 11.05
C ALA A 240 -8.64 -1.99 10.59
N GLY A 241 -8.36 -1.06 11.49
CA GLY A 241 -7.72 0.22 11.20
C GLY A 241 -7.43 0.99 12.47
N VAL A 242 -6.79 2.16 12.34
CA VAL A 242 -6.49 3.03 13.49
C VAL A 242 -6.80 4.48 13.19
N ASP A 243 -7.53 5.14 14.08
CA ASP A 243 -7.84 6.57 14.05
C ASP A 243 -7.15 7.32 15.20
N GLY A 244 -5.82 7.36 15.17
CA GLY A 244 -5.00 7.90 16.25
C GLY A 244 -3.60 7.31 16.27
N MET A 245 -3.27 6.51 17.28
CA MET A 245 -1.90 6.01 17.47
C MET A 245 -1.84 4.49 17.53
N GLU A 246 -0.95 3.91 16.75
CA GLU A 246 -0.61 2.50 16.82
C GLU A 246 0.88 2.27 17.03
N MET A 247 1.21 1.39 17.96
CA MET A 247 2.60 1.06 18.29
C MET A 247 2.77 -0.46 18.45
N ALA A 248 3.79 -1.02 17.82
CA ALA A 248 4.16 -2.41 17.98
C ALA A 248 5.63 -2.64 18.31
N GLY A 249 5.91 -3.63 19.16
CA GLY A 249 7.27 -4.11 19.38
C GLY A 249 7.90 -4.72 18.12
N VAL A 250 7.13 -5.47 17.32
CA VAL A 250 7.61 -6.03 16.05
C VAL A 250 6.80 -5.54 14.86
N PHE A 251 5.47 -5.74 14.83
CA PHE A 251 4.69 -5.38 13.65
C PHE A 251 3.24 -4.94 13.90
N ASN A 252 2.72 -4.13 12.98
CA ASN A 252 1.29 -3.83 12.86
C ASN A 252 0.75 -4.27 11.50
N MET A 253 -0.50 -4.74 11.50
CA MET A 253 -1.23 -5.09 10.29
C MET A 253 -2.66 -4.58 10.37
N ASN A 254 -3.06 -3.75 9.40
CA ASN A 254 -4.39 -3.15 9.36
C ASN A 254 -5.05 -3.46 8.02
N LYS A 255 -6.30 -3.93 8.06
CA LYS A 255 -7.06 -4.19 6.82
C LYS A 255 -7.42 -2.92 6.06
N LYS A 256 -7.71 -1.86 6.79
CA LYS A 256 -8.18 -0.56 6.32
C LYS A 256 -7.10 0.48 6.55
N SER A 257 -7.50 1.74 6.60
CA SER A 257 -6.59 2.87 6.72
C SER A 257 -6.05 3.08 8.12
N VAL A 258 -4.97 3.87 8.20
CA VAL A 258 -4.41 4.39 9.45
C VAL A 258 -4.31 5.91 9.37
N GLU A 259 -4.74 6.57 10.43
CA GLU A 259 -4.79 8.02 10.56
C GLU A 259 -3.90 8.44 11.74
N HIS A 260 -3.09 9.47 11.53
CA HIS A 260 -2.15 10.10 12.46
C HIS A 260 -0.80 9.39 12.67
N VAL A 261 -0.68 8.34 13.48
CA VAL A 261 0.63 7.77 13.84
C VAL A 261 0.62 6.23 13.87
N GLN A 262 1.61 5.62 13.21
CA GLN A 262 1.86 4.18 13.29
C GLN A 262 3.36 3.88 13.40
N LEU A 263 3.75 3.15 14.45
CA LEU A 263 5.13 2.80 14.74
C LEU A 263 5.29 1.29 14.94
N ALA A 264 6.33 0.68 14.37
CA ALA A 264 6.67 -0.71 14.61
C ALA A 264 8.18 -0.93 14.71
N GLY A 265 8.63 -1.88 15.54
CA GLY A 265 10.05 -2.24 15.60
C GLY A 265 10.59 -2.80 14.29
N ALA A 266 9.81 -3.58 13.54
CA ALA A 266 10.23 -4.21 12.29
C ALA A 266 9.43 -3.73 11.08
N PHE A 267 8.10 -3.94 11.06
CA PHE A 267 7.30 -3.60 9.88
C PHE A 267 5.84 -3.21 10.14
N ASN A 268 5.28 -2.41 9.22
CA ASN A 268 3.85 -2.10 9.15
C ASN A 268 3.26 -2.52 7.81
N ILE A 269 2.05 -3.08 7.81
CA ILE A 269 1.29 -3.42 6.60
C ILE A 269 -0.11 -2.84 6.69
N VAL A 270 -0.47 -1.97 5.75
CA VAL A 270 -1.77 -1.30 5.71
C VAL A 270 -2.45 -1.61 4.37
N GLY A 271 -3.65 -2.19 4.44
CA GLY A 271 -4.46 -2.54 3.28
C GLY A 271 -5.11 -1.32 2.63
N GLY A 272 -5.54 -0.37 3.45
CA GLY A 272 -6.03 0.92 2.98
C GLY A 272 -4.90 1.93 2.78
N SER A 273 -5.20 3.17 3.13
CA SER A 273 -4.33 4.32 3.03
C SER A 273 -3.75 4.73 4.39
N VAL A 274 -2.66 5.47 4.37
CA VAL A 274 -2.08 6.10 5.56
C VAL A 274 -2.15 7.60 5.42
N ARG A 275 -2.73 8.30 6.38
CA ARG A 275 -2.64 9.76 6.48
C ARG A 275 -1.97 10.14 7.80
N GLY A 276 -0.73 10.59 7.75
CA GLY A 276 0.07 10.92 8.93
C GLY A 276 1.50 10.40 8.86
N LEU A 277 2.05 9.97 10.01
CA LEU A 277 3.38 9.39 10.16
C LEU A 277 3.28 7.87 10.27
N GLN A 278 4.00 7.15 9.41
CA GLN A 278 4.22 5.72 9.53
C GLN A 278 5.72 5.43 9.58
N ALA A 279 6.19 4.75 10.63
CA ALA A 279 7.59 4.40 10.77
C ALA A 279 7.79 2.93 11.19
N ALA A 280 8.80 2.29 10.60
CA ALA A 280 9.22 0.96 10.99
C ALA A 280 10.74 0.78 10.88
N GLY A 281 11.31 -0.05 11.77
CA GLY A 281 12.74 -0.31 11.77
C GLY A 281 13.27 -0.98 10.50
N ALA A 282 12.44 -1.67 9.72
CA ALA A 282 12.85 -2.27 8.44
C ALA A 282 11.92 -1.91 7.28
N HIS A 283 10.62 -2.20 7.40
CA HIS A 283 9.75 -2.27 6.22
C HIS A 283 8.35 -1.68 6.42
N ASN A 284 7.89 -0.83 5.51
CA ASN A 284 6.48 -0.43 5.45
C ASN A 284 5.87 -0.80 4.10
N THR A 285 4.66 -1.39 4.12
CA THR A 285 3.85 -1.62 2.93
C THR A 285 2.46 -0.99 3.10
N VAL A 286 2.06 -0.19 2.12
CA VAL A 286 0.72 0.40 2.01
C VAL A 286 0.14 0.03 0.65
N LEU A 287 -0.98 -0.70 0.65
CA LEU A 287 -1.62 -1.15 -0.59
C LEU A 287 -2.50 -0.04 -1.20
N GLY A 288 -2.97 0.90 -0.40
CA GLY A 288 -3.60 2.15 -0.86
C GLY A 288 -2.60 3.28 -1.06
N SER A 289 -2.92 4.47 -0.56
CA SER A 289 -2.12 5.69 -0.72
C SER A 289 -1.53 6.19 0.60
N VAL A 290 -0.47 7.00 0.52
CA VAL A 290 0.15 7.68 1.67
C VAL A 290 0.02 9.18 1.49
N LYS A 291 -0.55 9.86 2.49
CA LYS A 291 -0.52 11.32 2.64
C LYS A 291 0.19 11.69 3.94
N GLY A 292 1.46 12.06 3.87
CA GLY A 292 2.28 12.36 5.04
C GLY A 292 3.71 11.83 4.94
N VAL A 293 4.23 11.24 6.01
CA VAL A 293 5.63 10.80 6.11
C VAL A 293 5.69 9.30 6.36
N GLN A 294 6.43 8.58 5.52
CA GLN A 294 6.68 7.14 5.65
C GLN A 294 8.18 6.88 5.78
N ILE A 295 8.60 6.24 6.88
CA ILE A 295 10.02 6.00 7.22
C ILE A 295 10.23 4.51 7.44
N GLY A 296 11.07 3.88 6.62
CA GLY A 296 11.46 2.48 6.77
C GLY A 296 12.98 2.39 6.89
N GLY A 297 13.51 1.57 7.79
CA GLY A 297 14.97 1.41 7.86
C GLY A 297 15.58 0.88 6.56
N ALA A 298 14.85 0.01 5.83
CA ALA A 298 15.32 -0.57 4.57
C ALA A 298 14.38 -0.28 3.40
N VAL A 299 13.07 -0.56 3.54
CA VAL A 299 12.16 -0.60 2.40
C VAL A 299 10.82 0.07 2.70
N ASN A 300 10.36 0.94 1.81
CA ASN A 300 8.98 1.43 1.78
C ASN A 300 8.32 1.08 0.45
N ILE A 301 7.09 0.55 0.49
CA ILE A 301 6.29 0.24 -0.70
C ILE A 301 4.92 0.87 -0.54
N THR A 302 4.53 1.71 -1.49
CA THR A 302 3.15 2.22 -1.61
C THR A 302 2.64 1.95 -3.01
N ARG A 303 1.57 1.15 -3.15
CA ARG A 303 1.03 0.81 -4.47
C ARG A 303 0.26 1.97 -5.11
N GLY A 304 -0.38 2.81 -4.29
CA GLY A 304 -1.11 3.99 -4.75
C GLY A 304 -0.25 5.24 -4.86
N ILE A 305 -0.80 6.35 -4.38
CA ILE A 305 -0.19 7.68 -4.47
C ILE A 305 0.57 7.98 -3.19
N VAL A 306 1.75 8.59 -3.30
CA VAL A 306 2.51 9.14 -2.18
C VAL A 306 2.49 10.66 -2.30
N GLU A 307 1.69 11.31 -1.47
CA GLU A 307 1.63 12.76 -1.29
C GLU A 307 2.36 13.13 0.01
N GLY A 308 3.67 13.37 -0.07
CA GLY A 308 4.50 13.69 1.09
C GLY A 308 5.93 13.17 0.98
N VAL A 309 6.47 12.59 2.06
CA VAL A 309 7.87 12.16 2.14
C VAL A 309 7.98 10.66 2.39
N GLN A 310 8.82 9.98 1.62
CA GLN A 310 9.19 8.57 1.79
C GLN A 310 10.71 8.46 2.01
N LEU A 311 11.11 7.94 3.17
CA LEU A 311 12.52 7.77 3.54
C LEU A 311 12.82 6.29 3.78
N ALA A 312 13.76 5.72 3.03
CA ALA A 312 14.20 4.36 3.20
C ALA A 312 15.72 4.24 3.07
N GLY A 313 16.35 3.41 3.90
CA GLY A 313 17.79 3.17 3.80
C GLY A 313 18.20 2.50 2.49
N ALA A 314 17.33 1.68 1.89
CA ALA A 314 17.62 0.97 0.63
C ALA A 314 16.64 1.35 -0.48
N VAL A 315 15.37 0.97 -0.38
CA VAL A 315 14.42 1.05 -1.52
C VAL A 315 13.14 1.78 -1.14
N ASN A 316 12.74 2.77 -1.94
CA ASN A 316 11.38 3.29 -1.95
C ASN A 316 10.66 2.90 -3.25
N TYR A 317 9.39 2.51 -3.15
CA TYR A 317 8.49 2.34 -4.29
C TYR A 317 7.19 3.12 -4.09
N ALA A 318 6.76 3.84 -5.14
CA ALA A 318 5.45 4.46 -5.23
C ALA A 318 4.79 4.20 -6.59
N GLY A 319 3.50 3.87 -6.64
CA GLY A 319 2.76 3.89 -7.90
C GLY A 319 2.79 5.29 -8.54
N GLN A 320 2.45 6.31 -7.74
CA GLN A 320 2.62 7.71 -8.15
C GLN A 320 3.26 8.54 -7.04
N LEU A 321 4.34 9.24 -7.37
CA LEU A 321 5.01 10.15 -6.43
C LEU A 321 4.57 11.61 -6.65
N LYS A 322 3.95 12.21 -5.63
CA LYS A 322 3.62 13.64 -5.49
C LYS A 322 4.31 14.22 -4.26
N GLY A 323 5.64 14.11 -4.21
CA GLY A 323 6.40 14.48 -3.02
C GLY A 323 7.89 14.21 -3.14
N VAL A 324 8.53 13.75 -2.07
CA VAL A 324 9.97 13.43 -2.04
C VAL A 324 10.18 11.98 -1.63
N GLN A 325 11.04 11.27 -2.37
CA GLN A 325 11.58 9.98 -1.98
C GLN A 325 13.09 10.09 -1.74
N VAL A 326 13.58 9.54 -0.64
CA VAL A 326 15.02 9.46 -0.33
C VAL A 326 15.39 8.03 0.04
N GLY A 327 16.34 7.47 -0.70
CA GLY A 327 16.89 6.14 -0.48
C GLY A 327 17.94 5.78 -1.52
N ILE A 328 18.64 4.66 -1.38
CA ILE A 328 19.66 4.25 -2.36
C ILE A 328 19.02 4.06 -3.75
N VAL A 329 17.87 3.39 -3.78
CA VAL A 329 17.07 3.15 -4.98
C VAL A 329 15.66 3.69 -4.78
N ASN A 330 15.21 4.57 -5.68
CA ASN A 330 13.84 5.06 -5.69
C ASN A 330 13.15 4.64 -6.97
N ILE A 331 11.95 4.09 -6.86
CA ILE A 331 11.16 3.57 -7.98
C ILE A 331 9.79 4.23 -7.95
N ALA A 332 9.33 4.70 -9.10
CA ALA A 332 7.93 5.07 -9.28
C ALA A 332 7.41 4.78 -10.69
N ASP A 333 6.12 4.43 -10.82
CA ASP A 333 5.52 4.30 -12.15
C ASP A 333 5.35 5.68 -12.80
N SER A 334 5.00 6.68 -12.00
CA SER A 334 5.01 8.09 -12.41
C SER A 334 5.45 8.99 -11.26
N SER A 335 6.12 10.09 -11.58
CA SER A 335 6.54 11.08 -10.58
C SER A 335 6.32 12.50 -11.06
N ALA A 336 5.60 13.27 -10.24
CA ALA A 336 5.59 14.72 -10.27
C ALA A 336 6.52 15.32 -9.21
N GLY A 337 7.12 14.48 -8.36
CA GLY A 337 7.97 14.84 -7.22
C GLY A 337 9.47 14.80 -7.51
N TYR A 338 10.26 14.66 -6.44
CA TYR A 338 11.71 14.53 -6.46
C TYR A 338 12.14 13.18 -5.87
N SER A 339 13.01 12.46 -6.57
CA SER A 339 13.60 11.21 -6.10
C SER A 339 15.10 11.43 -5.91
N ILE A 340 15.58 11.26 -4.67
CA ILE A 340 16.96 11.52 -4.26
C ILE A 340 17.57 10.18 -3.84
N GLY A 341 18.55 9.72 -4.61
CA GLY A 341 19.17 8.41 -4.43
C GLY A 341 20.30 8.19 -5.40
N LEU A 342 20.97 7.04 -5.31
CA LEU A 342 22.00 6.66 -6.29
C LEU A 342 21.37 6.21 -7.61
N VAL A 343 20.20 5.57 -7.53
CA VAL A 343 19.46 5.10 -8.71
C VAL A 343 17.99 5.50 -8.58
N ASN A 344 17.46 6.21 -9.57
CA ASN A 344 16.05 6.61 -9.62
C ASN A 344 15.41 6.08 -10.90
N ILE A 345 14.44 5.16 -10.75
CA ILE A 345 13.73 4.51 -11.85
C ILE A 345 12.31 5.05 -11.90
N ILE A 346 12.04 5.97 -12.82
CA ILE A 346 10.72 6.56 -13.00
C ILE A 346 10.19 6.15 -14.37
N ARG A 347 9.18 5.27 -14.42
CA ARG A 347 8.78 4.61 -15.68
C ARG A 347 8.23 5.60 -16.72
N LYS A 348 7.20 6.38 -16.40
CA LYS A 348 6.51 7.23 -17.39
C LYS A 348 7.22 8.55 -17.72
N SER A 349 7.94 9.15 -16.76
CA SER A 349 8.52 10.50 -16.89
C SER A 349 10.05 10.53 -16.70
N GLY A 350 10.68 9.37 -16.51
CA GLY A 350 12.10 9.27 -16.25
C GLY A 350 12.93 8.84 -17.46
N PHE A 351 14.24 8.82 -17.25
CA PHE A 351 15.21 8.33 -18.21
C PHE A 351 16.34 7.58 -17.55
N LEU A 352 16.97 6.69 -18.34
CA LEU A 352 18.30 6.18 -18.09
C LEU A 352 19.24 6.69 -19.18
N ARG A 353 20.38 7.24 -18.80
CA ARG A 353 21.36 7.81 -19.74
C ARG A 353 22.76 7.34 -19.40
N VAL A 354 23.45 6.76 -20.38
CA VAL A 354 24.86 6.39 -20.29
C VAL A 354 25.67 7.42 -21.05
N SER A 355 26.72 7.97 -20.46
CA SER A 355 27.54 9.02 -21.06
C SER A 355 29.00 8.60 -21.09
N LEU A 356 29.63 8.69 -22.26
CA LEU A 356 31.06 8.55 -22.45
C LEU A 356 31.65 9.94 -22.73
N PHE A 357 32.62 10.36 -21.94
CA PHE A 357 33.16 11.71 -22.07
C PHE A 357 34.60 11.82 -21.61
N THR A 358 35.23 12.91 -22.02
CA THR A 358 36.55 13.32 -21.58
C THR A 358 36.45 14.66 -20.84
N ASN A 359 37.41 14.92 -19.96
CA ASN A 359 37.50 16.17 -19.23
C ASN A 359 38.96 16.51 -18.91
N GLU A 360 39.19 17.68 -18.32
CA GLU A 360 40.53 18.19 -18.06
C GLU A 360 41.33 17.39 -17.01
N SER A 361 40.69 16.46 -16.30
CA SER A 361 41.29 15.64 -15.24
C SER A 361 41.44 14.16 -15.60
N LEU A 362 40.48 13.61 -16.33
CA LEU A 362 40.41 12.19 -16.71
C LEU A 362 40.12 12.06 -18.19
N GLN A 363 40.94 11.27 -18.89
CA GLN A 363 40.86 11.12 -20.35
C GLN A 363 39.60 10.39 -20.81
N ALA A 364 39.15 9.36 -20.07
CA ALA A 364 37.96 8.58 -20.39
C ALA A 364 37.06 8.45 -19.16
N ASN A 365 35.79 8.79 -19.29
CA ASN A 365 34.82 8.76 -18.19
C ASN A 365 33.53 8.12 -18.68
N LEU A 366 32.94 7.31 -17.82
CA LEU A 366 31.64 6.69 -17.99
C LEU A 366 30.71 7.19 -16.88
N ALA A 367 29.55 7.73 -17.24
CA ALA A 367 28.53 8.11 -16.28
C ALA A 367 27.19 7.45 -16.58
N PHE A 368 26.59 6.86 -15.56
CA PHE A 368 25.21 6.41 -15.53
C PHE A 368 24.35 7.47 -14.85
N LYS A 369 23.33 7.97 -15.55
CA LYS A 369 22.38 8.96 -15.02
C LYS A 369 20.98 8.39 -14.99
N SER A 370 20.27 8.56 -13.87
CA SER A 370 18.92 8.03 -13.68
C SER A 370 18.03 8.98 -12.90
N GLY A 371 16.79 9.19 -13.37
CA GLY A 371 15.81 10.05 -12.72
C GLY A 371 14.95 10.79 -13.72
N THR A 372 14.63 12.05 -13.44
CA THR A 372 13.75 12.90 -14.24
C THR A 372 14.47 14.17 -14.69
N SER A 373 13.82 15.00 -15.50
CA SER A 373 14.35 16.33 -15.85
C SER A 373 14.42 17.28 -14.65
N LYS A 374 13.58 17.09 -13.62
CA LYS A 374 13.61 17.91 -12.39
C LYS A 374 14.85 17.63 -11.55
N ILE A 375 15.20 16.36 -11.41
CA ILE A 375 16.39 15.88 -10.71
C ILE A 375 16.76 14.49 -11.23
N PHE A 376 18.05 14.26 -11.48
CA PHE A 376 18.60 12.95 -11.78
C PHE A 376 19.85 12.70 -10.96
N ALA A 377 20.05 11.44 -10.58
CA ALA A 377 21.28 10.95 -9.96
C ALA A 377 22.33 10.67 -11.03
N ILE A 378 23.60 10.76 -10.65
CA ILE A 378 24.75 10.47 -11.47
C ILE A 378 25.64 9.51 -10.69
N LEU A 379 26.01 8.39 -11.29
CA LEU A 379 27.10 7.53 -10.88
C LEU A 379 28.16 7.59 -11.98
N GLN A 380 29.42 7.83 -11.62
CA GLN A 380 30.48 7.95 -12.61
C GLN A 380 31.74 7.22 -12.19
N GLY A 381 32.45 6.70 -13.19
CA GLY A 381 33.82 6.20 -13.09
C GLY A 381 34.65 6.79 -14.21
N GLY A 382 35.93 7.04 -13.97
CA GLY A 382 36.83 7.58 -14.98
C GLY A 382 38.25 7.10 -14.82
N ILE A 383 38.97 7.08 -15.95
CA ILE A 383 40.35 6.64 -16.04
C ILE A 383 41.18 7.59 -16.91
N THR A 384 42.46 7.68 -16.57
CA THR A 384 43.51 8.13 -17.49
C THR A 384 44.46 6.95 -17.67
N PRO A 385 44.50 6.30 -18.85
CA PRO A 385 45.43 5.20 -19.11
C PRO A 385 46.84 5.72 -19.40
N GLY A 386 47.82 4.81 -19.43
CA GLY A 386 49.21 5.11 -19.78
C GLY A 386 50.17 5.17 -18.58
N PRO A 387 51.38 5.74 -18.75
CA PRO A 387 52.44 5.71 -17.73
C PRO A 387 52.14 6.59 -16.50
N ARG A 388 51.10 7.43 -16.56
CA ARG A 388 50.61 8.28 -15.46
C ARG A 388 49.14 8.00 -15.20
N LYS A 389 48.85 6.78 -14.73
CA LYS A 389 47.46 6.33 -14.62
C LYS A 389 46.71 7.02 -13.50
N LEU A 390 45.43 7.33 -13.74
CA LEU A 390 44.51 7.86 -12.72
C LEU A 390 43.20 7.09 -12.79
N TYR A 391 42.58 6.90 -11.63
CA TYR A 391 41.24 6.32 -11.54
C TYR A 391 40.39 7.25 -10.68
N ALA A 392 39.11 7.37 -11.01
CA ALA A 392 38.17 8.04 -10.13
C ALA A 392 36.82 7.35 -10.17
N TYR A 393 36.11 7.44 -9.07
CA TYR A 393 34.71 7.08 -8.98
C TYR A 393 33.97 8.16 -8.21
N GLY A 394 32.67 8.31 -8.45
CA GLY A 394 31.92 9.37 -7.83
C GLY A 394 30.43 9.29 -8.06
N ALA A 395 29.72 10.11 -7.31
CA ALA A 395 28.29 10.25 -7.40
C ALA A 395 27.89 11.72 -7.37
N GLY A 396 26.69 12.02 -7.84
CA GLY A 396 26.20 13.38 -7.90
C GLY A 396 24.74 13.45 -8.30
N PHE A 397 24.28 14.67 -8.51
CA PHE A 397 22.94 14.94 -9.01
C PHE A 397 22.98 16.10 -9.99
N GLY A 398 21.99 16.15 -10.87
CA GLY A 398 21.84 17.23 -11.83
C GLY A 398 20.38 17.52 -12.13
N LYS A 399 20.17 18.60 -12.87
CA LYS A 399 18.88 19.02 -13.39
C LYS A 399 18.99 19.18 -14.90
N GLU A 400 17.90 18.92 -15.62
CA GLU A 400 17.83 19.17 -17.05
C GLU A 400 16.84 20.30 -17.35
N LEU A 401 17.37 21.40 -17.86
CA LEU A 401 16.61 22.54 -18.34
C LEU A 401 16.45 22.41 -19.86
N LEU A 402 15.25 22.03 -20.30
CA LEU A 402 14.94 21.89 -21.72
C LEU A 402 14.91 23.27 -22.39
N LEU A 403 15.65 23.42 -23.49
CA LEU A 403 15.68 24.62 -24.32
C LEU A 403 15.04 24.34 -25.69
N LYS A 404 14.81 25.39 -26.48
CA LYS A 404 14.29 25.27 -27.85
C LYS A 404 15.30 24.58 -28.77
N HIS A 405 14.84 24.11 -29.93
CA HIS A 405 15.68 23.56 -31.00
C HIS A 405 16.54 22.34 -30.62
N GLY A 406 16.09 21.53 -29.65
CA GLY A 406 16.77 20.30 -29.26
C GLY A 406 17.99 20.50 -28.36
N PHE A 407 18.15 21.70 -27.78
CA PHE A 407 19.16 21.96 -26.75
C PHE A 407 18.62 21.71 -25.34
N SER A 408 19.50 21.34 -24.41
CA SER A 408 19.23 21.39 -22.98
C SER A 408 20.46 21.85 -22.19
N LEU A 409 20.24 22.53 -21.08
CA LEU A 409 21.29 22.95 -20.15
C LEU A 409 21.25 22.03 -18.92
N GLN A 410 22.40 21.48 -18.54
CA GLN A 410 22.52 20.53 -17.44
C GLN A 410 23.53 21.02 -16.40
N PRO A 411 23.08 21.74 -15.36
CA PRO A 411 23.87 21.92 -14.15
C PRO A 411 23.96 20.61 -13.38
N GLU A 412 25.18 20.22 -13.00
CA GLU A 412 25.47 18.99 -12.27
C GLU A 412 26.42 19.28 -11.11
N LEU A 413 26.14 18.71 -9.94
CA LEU A 413 27.03 18.69 -8.78
C LEU A 413 27.50 17.26 -8.56
N LEU A 414 28.82 17.08 -8.51
CA LEU A 414 29.46 15.77 -8.38
C LEU A 414 30.52 15.79 -7.28
N PHE A 415 30.57 14.69 -6.56
CA PHE A 415 31.66 14.31 -5.68
C PHE A 415 32.41 13.14 -6.31
N GLN A 416 33.74 13.21 -6.32
CA GLN A 416 34.61 12.13 -6.80
C GLN A 416 35.73 11.86 -5.81
N GLU A 417 36.06 10.58 -5.64
CA GLU A 417 37.32 10.13 -5.07
C GLU A 417 38.26 9.77 -6.21
N VAL A 418 39.47 10.32 -6.19
CA VAL A 418 40.49 10.13 -7.23
C VAL A 418 41.64 9.30 -6.67
N TYR A 419 41.83 8.09 -7.17
CA TYR A 419 42.95 7.25 -6.80
C TYR A 419 44.19 7.60 -7.62
N GLN A 420 45.23 8.03 -6.90
CA GLN A 420 46.50 8.52 -7.45
C GLN A 420 47.69 7.66 -6.99
N GLY A 421 47.46 6.36 -6.77
CA GLY A 421 48.50 5.37 -6.46
C GLY A 421 48.65 4.99 -5.00
N SER A 422 47.92 5.63 -4.09
CA SER A 422 47.89 5.22 -2.68
C SER A 422 46.51 5.44 -2.08
N SER A 423 46.05 4.44 -1.32
CA SER A 423 44.74 4.46 -0.64
C SER A 423 44.81 5.07 0.75
N ILE A 424 46.00 5.42 1.25
CA ILE A 424 46.18 6.05 2.56
C ILE A 424 45.85 7.55 2.54
N TYR A 425 45.80 8.13 1.34
CA TYR A 425 45.50 9.54 1.14
C TYR A 425 44.07 9.71 0.65
N ASN A 426 43.43 10.78 1.12
CA ASN A 426 42.11 11.20 0.67
C ASN A 426 42.29 12.20 -0.47
N ASN A 427 41.57 11.98 -1.57
CA ASN A 427 41.78 12.68 -2.82
C ASN A 427 40.42 13.06 -3.41
N GLN A 428 39.81 14.08 -2.81
CA GLN A 428 38.43 14.46 -3.05
C GLN A 428 38.33 15.58 -4.07
N LEU A 429 37.49 15.37 -5.06
CA LEU A 429 37.20 16.32 -6.13
C LEU A 429 35.70 16.62 -6.18
N TYR A 430 35.33 17.84 -5.80
CA TYR A 430 33.98 18.36 -5.99
C TYR A 430 33.91 19.12 -7.31
N ARG A 431 32.89 18.84 -8.12
CA ARG A 431 32.75 19.43 -9.44
C ARG A 431 31.35 19.98 -9.63
N PHE A 432 31.27 21.23 -10.07
CA PHE A 432 30.07 21.80 -10.65
C PHE A 432 30.25 21.86 -12.16
N ASN A 433 29.47 21.11 -12.92
CA ASN A 433 29.48 21.17 -14.37
C ASN A 433 28.27 21.96 -14.87
N LEU A 434 28.48 22.77 -15.90
CA LEU A 434 27.40 23.42 -16.63
C LEU A 434 27.46 22.98 -18.10
N GLY A 435 26.81 21.86 -18.41
CA GLY A 435 26.85 21.26 -19.75
C GLY A 435 25.75 21.78 -20.67
N LEU A 436 26.10 22.21 -21.88
CA LEU A 436 25.15 22.39 -22.97
C LEU A 436 25.05 21.08 -23.76
N HIS A 437 23.85 20.54 -23.86
CA HIS A 437 23.53 19.30 -24.57
C HIS A 437 22.75 19.61 -25.85
N TYR A 438 23.12 18.95 -26.94
CA TYR A 438 22.41 19.00 -28.22
C TYR A 438 21.96 17.59 -28.61
N ARG A 439 20.65 17.44 -28.89
CA ARG A 439 20.07 16.17 -29.36
C ARG A 439 20.39 15.97 -30.85
N ALA A 440 21.55 15.39 -31.12
CA ALA A 440 22.03 15.10 -32.47
C ALA A 440 21.20 14.01 -33.18
N ALA A 441 20.64 13.04 -32.44
CA ALA A 441 19.70 12.04 -32.95
C ALA A 441 18.68 11.65 -31.86
N LYS A 442 17.67 10.83 -32.22
CA LYS A 442 16.59 10.43 -31.29
C LYS A 442 17.07 9.88 -29.94
N LYS A 443 18.22 9.19 -29.92
CA LYS A 443 18.83 8.62 -28.70
C LYS A 443 20.23 9.14 -28.39
N ILE A 444 20.81 10.00 -29.23
CA ILE A 444 22.20 10.43 -29.11
C ILE A 444 22.22 11.93 -28.82
N HIS A 445 22.88 12.29 -27.73
CA HIS A 445 23.13 13.67 -27.35
C HIS A 445 24.63 13.91 -27.34
N VAL A 446 25.07 15.02 -27.91
CA VAL A 446 26.45 15.52 -27.77
C VAL A 446 26.41 16.63 -26.73
N PHE A 447 27.45 16.74 -25.92
CA PHE A 447 27.53 17.80 -24.92
C PHE A 447 28.93 18.33 -24.73
N ALA A 448 29.00 19.59 -24.35
CA ALA A 448 30.22 20.25 -23.91
C ALA A 448 29.88 21.35 -22.91
N GLY A 449 30.82 21.70 -22.03
CA GLY A 449 30.65 22.85 -21.15
C GLY A 449 31.75 23.01 -20.13
N PRO A 450 31.82 24.18 -19.47
CA PRO A 450 32.78 24.44 -18.41
C PRO A 450 32.48 23.62 -17.16
N SER A 451 33.52 23.42 -16.36
CA SER A 451 33.44 22.87 -15.01
C SER A 451 34.13 23.78 -14.01
N PHE A 452 33.59 23.87 -12.81
CA PHE A 452 34.27 24.46 -11.65
C PHE A 452 34.63 23.33 -10.70
N ASN A 453 35.89 23.26 -10.31
CA ASN A 453 36.44 22.13 -9.58
C ASN A 453 37.04 22.60 -8.27
N ILE A 454 36.76 21.88 -7.19
CA ILE A 454 37.35 22.08 -5.87
C ILE A 454 38.05 20.78 -5.48
N TRP A 455 39.34 20.88 -5.18
CA TRP A 455 40.20 19.76 -4.84
C TRP A 455 40.64 19.85 -3.39
N ASN A 456 40.42 18.77 -2.66
CA ASN A 456 40.82 18.57 -1.29
C ASN A 456 41.63 17.28 -1.20
N SER A 457 42.93 17.40 -0.94
CA SER A 457 43.82 16.24 -0.85
C SER A 457 44.91 16.45 0.20
N ASN A 458 45.22 15.38 0.94
CA ASN A 458 46.37 15.31 1.83
C ASN A 458 47.58 14.61 1.18
N GLN A 459 47.50 14.24 -0.10
CA GLN A 459 48.60 13.63 -0.83
C GLN A 459 49.56 14.72 -1.34
N GLY A 460 50.69 14.88 -0.64
CA GLY A 460 51.73 15.85 -1.03
C GLY A 460 52.69 15.34 -2.10
N SER A 461 52.81 14.02 -2.27
CA SER A 461 53.84 13.41 -3.12
C SER A 461 53.25 12.49 -4.19
N PRO A 462 53.83 12.49 -5.41
CA PRO A 462 53.44 11.57 -6.47
C PRO A 462 53.85 10.13 -6.13
N VAL A 463 53.15 9.17 -6.73
CA VAL A 463 53.48 7.74 -6.67
C VAL A 463 53.87 7.28 -8.08
N ASP A 464 54.96 6.53 -8.19
CA ASP A 464 55.47 6.06 -9.47
C ASP A 464 54.41 5.27 -10.25
N GLY A 465 54.33 5.55 -11.56
CA GLY A 465 53.36 4.95 -12.46
C GLY A 465 51.93 5.52 -12.35
N TYR A 466 51.68 6.46 -11.44
CA TYR A 466 50.39 7.15 -11.31
C TYR A 466 50.49 8.62 -11.72
N GLY A 467 49.37 9.13 -12.24
CA GLY A 467 49.21 10.57 -12.41
C GLY A 467 49.10 11.25 -11.05
N PHE A 468 49.46 12.51 -11.03
CA PHE A 468 49.36 13.34 -9.85
C PHE A 468 48.68 14.63 -10.29
N ILE A 469 47.44 14.84 -9.87
CA ILE A 469 46.71 16.09 -9.99
C ILE A 469 47.39 17.04 -8.99
N PRO A 470 48.34 17.86 -9.45
CA PRO A 470 49.11 18.66 -8.54
C PRO A 470 48.17 19.69 -7.95
N SER A 471 48.45 20.05 -6.71
CA SER A 471 47.87 21.23 -6.11
C SER A 471 48.07 22.46 -7.04
N ALA A 472 49.18 22.56 -7.79
CA ALA A 472 49.49 23.67 -8.70
C ALA A 472 49.17 23.37 -10.18
N ARG A 473 47.90 23.19 -10.55
CA ARG A 473 47.51 23.33 -11.97
C ARG A 473 47.74 24.77 -12.44
N ARG A 474 48.17 24.96 -13.69
CA ARG A 474 48.27 26.31 -14.28
C ARG A 474 46.87 26.92 -14.31
N GLY A 475 46.66 28.04 -13.61
CA GLY A 475 45.34 28.65 -13.42
C GLY A 475 44.54 28.14 -12.21
N SER A 476 45.14 27.31 -11.34
CA SER A 476 44.54 27.03 -10.03
C SER A 476 44.73 28.18 -9.06
N PHE A 477 43.77 28.37 -8.17
CA PHE A 477 43.79 29.39 -7.12
C PHE A 477 43.54 28.73 -5.77
N GLY A 478 44.16 29.28 -4.72
CA GLY A 478 43.91 28.85 -3.36
C GLY A 478 42.53 29.30 -2.90
N LEU A 479 41.76 28.38 -2.31
CA LEU A 479 40.47 28.70 -1.69
C LEU A 479 40.62 28.91 -0.17
N ASN A 480 41.65 28.32 0.43
CA ASN A 480 42.07 28.58 1.81
C ASN A 480 43.58 28.26 2.00
N GLY A 481 44.11 28.56 3.19
CA GLY A 481 45.51 28.27 3.56
C GLY A 481 45.80 26.79 3.88
N HIS A 482 44.83 25.88 3.77
CA HIS A 482 44.91 24.49 4.24
C HIS A 482 44.83 23.44 3.12
N GLY A 483 45.22 23.78 1.90
CA GLY A 483 45.33 22.82 0.80
C GLY A 483 44.11 22.68 -0.10
N LEU A 484 43.03 23.44 0.14
CA LEU A 484 41.87 23.50 -0.75
C LEU A 484 42.18 24.36 -1.98
N ARG A 485 42.00 23.80 -3.18
CA ARG A 485 42.31 24.50 -4.42
C ARG A 485 41.18 24.43 -5.43
N GLY A 486 40.98 25.53 -6.16
CA GLY A 486 39.98 25.64 -7.21
C GLY A 486 40.59 25.76 -8.61
N TRP A 487 39.90 25.28 -9.64
CA TRP A 487 40.20 25.62 -11.05
C TRP A 487 38.97 25.54 -11.94
N ILE A 488 39.04 26.25 -13.08
CA ILE A 488 38.08 26.12 -14.18
C ILE A 488 38.56 25.02 -15.12
N GLY A 489 37.68 24.09 -15.43
CA GLY A 489 37.90 22.99 -16.35
C GLY A 489 36.82 22.91 -17.42
N TRP A 490 36.73 21.75 -18.06
CA TRP A 490 35.77 21.52 -19.14
C TRP A 490 35.43 20.04 -19.23
N LYS A 491 34.26 19.73 -19.77
CA LYS A 491 33.91 18.36 -20.18
C LYS A 491 33.28 18.37 -21.55
N ALA A 492 33.52 17.32 -22.33
CA ALA A 492 32.88 17.10 -23.61
C ALA A 492 32.69 15.61 -23.89
N GLY A 493 31.57 15.24 -24.51
CA GLY A 493 31.30 13.85 -24.80
C GLY A 493 29.95 13.58 -25.42
N ILE A 494 29.56 12.31 -25.37
CA ILE A 494 28.34 11.77 -25.97
C ILE A 494 27.54 11.04 -24.90
N SER A 495 26.22 11.20 -24.94
CA SER A 495 25.27 10.47 -24.12
C SER A 495 24.29 9.68 -24.97
N ILE A 496 24.03 8.44 -24.57
CA ILE A 496 22.99 7.58 -25.14
C ILE A 496 21.82 7.56 -24.16
N LEU A 497 20.65 7.95 -24.66
CA LEU A 497 19.40 8.03 -23.91
C LEU A 497 18.53 6.78 -24.17
N ARG A 498 18.06 6.17 -23.09
CA ARG A 498 16.98 5.20 -23.09
C ARG A 498 15.81 5.75 -22.26
N PRO A 499 14.67 6.12 -22.89
CA PRO A 499 13.45 6.38 -22.14
C PRO A 499 13.00 5.07 -21.47
N LEU A 500 12.42 5.19 -20.27
CA LEU A 500 11.91 4.05 -19.50
C LEU A 500 10.49 3.67 -19.90
#